data_AF-A0A1F3C9S9-F1
#
_entry.id   AF-A0A1F3C9S9-F1
#
_cell.length_a   1.000
_cell.length_b   1.000
_cell.length_c   1.000
_cell.angle_alpha   90.00
_cell.angle_beta   90.00
_cell.angle_gamma   90.00
#
_symmetry.space_group_name_H-M   'P 1'
#
loop_
_entity.id
_entity.type
_entity.pdbx_description
1 polymer ?
#
loop_
_entity_poly.entity_id
_entity_poly.type
_entity_poly.pdbx_seq_one_letter_code
_entity_poly.pdbx_strand_id
1 'polypeptide(L)'
;MNDIRLVCNFNIDLINNFQGKAIVIKTNNIDEIQHINHVVNKENKLHCIVVNHNGALSTLPVTDNWEGIPIHIFATRFGNFMQFIEQKHIYHKLSIRVFLSAEIETNYRDLQILSSFGIDCGLYFPNKSINWEKLNDLMYYSAYGKVQHASIEPFDFVIKKFEYNTPIDFSNVYFENPHQYLHISDEGKVALSGLDLHNCKFITENINDLENIHQSSEYKNVLNNWQNFFTKLEDCSCCPSWRICLGKFNHISDKTNTCQPFFNDLMDAAELFHENKSKFKTRELCQP
;
A
#
# COMPACT_ATOMS: atom_id res chain seq x y z
N MET A 1 -1.48 -18.96 11.54
CA MET A 1 -0.65 -17.76 11.79
C MET A 1 -0.50 -17.04 10.47
N ASN A 2 -0.67 -15.72 10.43
CA ASN A 2 -0.37 -14.98 9.19
C ASN A 2 1.13 -15.02 8.97
N ASP A 3 1.57 -15.54 7.82
CA ASP A 3 2.99 -15.49 7.45
C ASP A 3 3.42 -14.03 7.29
N ILE A 4 4.31 -13.60 8.19
CA ILE A 4 4.97 -12.30 8.09
C ILE A 4 5.82 -12.29 6.82
N ARG A 5 5.74 -11.18 6.09
CA ARG A 5 6.53 -10.92 4.89
C ARG A 5 7.68 -9.99 5.22
N LEU A 6 8.81 -10.19 4.55
CA LEU A 6 10.02 -9.41 4.78
C LEU A 6 10.18 -8.35 3.70
N VAL A 7 10.56 -7.15 4.08
CA VAL A 7 10.79 -6.00 3.19
C VAL A 7 12.24 -5.58 3.31
N CYS A 8 13.01 -5.64 2.23
CA CYS A 8 14.44 -5.28 2.24
C CYS A 8 14.90 -4.71 0.90
N ASN A 9 16.08 -4.11 0.87
CA ASN A 9 16.75 -3.80 -0.39
C ASN A 9 17.29 -5.09 -1.03
N PHE A 10 17.61 -5.04 -2.32
CA PHE A 10 18.21 -6.19 -2.98
C PHE A 10 19.62 -6.47 -2.44
N ASN A 11 19.76 -7.56 -1.68
CA ASN A 11 21.02 -8.07 -1.17
C ASN A 11 21.00 -9.60 -1.20
N ILE A 12 21.84 -10.19 -2.05
CA ILE A 12 21.85 -11.65 -2.31
C ILE A 12 22.20 -12.44 -1.05
N ASP A 13 23.23 -12.00 -0.32
CA ASP A 13 23.70 -12.69 0.89
C ASP A 13 22.61 -12.72 1.96
N LEU A 14 21.88 -11.61 2.09
CA LEU A 14 20.75 -11.49 3.00
C LEU A 14 19.56 -12.37 2.57
N ILE A 15 19.19 -12.34 1.29
CA ILE A 15 18.05 -13.11 0.74
C ILE A 15 18.25 -14.62 0.92
N ASN A 16 19.48 -15.12 0.76
CA ASN A 16 19.80 -16.54 0.96
C ASN A 16 19.57 -17.00 2.41
N ASN A 17 19.62 -16.09 3.37
CA ASN A 17 19.39 -16.42 4.78
C ASN A 17 17.89 -16.51 5.16
N PHE A 18 16.97 -16.10 4.27
CA PHE A 18 15.56 -15.99 4.65
C PHE A 18 14.80 -17.32 4.58
N GLN A 19 15.21 -18.23 3.69
CA GLN A 19 14.66 -19.58 3.43
C GLN A 19 13.13 -19.74 3.57
N GLY A 20 12.44 -19.85 2.43
CA GLY A 20 11.01 -20.15 2.36
C GLY A 20 10.08 -18.99 2.73
N LYS A 21 10.62 -17.79 3.00
CA LYS A 21 9.82 -16.61 3.37
C LYS A 21 9.26 -15.91 2.14
N ALA A 22 8.17 -15.16 2.34
CA ALA A 22 7.65 -14.25 1.34
C ALA A 22 8.36 -12.88 1.44
N ILE A 23 8.92 -12.39 0.34
CA ILE A 23 9.83 -11.24 0.34
C ILE A 23 9.34 -10.14 -0.61
N VAL A 24 9.40 -8.90 -0.13
CA VAL A 24 9.28 -7.68 -0.91
C VAL A 24 10.67 -7.08 -1.08
N ILE A 25 11.10 -6.88 -2.32
CA ILE A 25 12.41 -6.29 -2.63
C ILE A 25 12.24 -4.85 -3.09
N LYS A 26 12.90 -3.90 -2.43
CA LYS A 26 13.01 -2.51 -2.85
C LYS A 26 14.25 -2.36 -3.75
N THR A 27 14.09 -1.73 -4.90
CA THR A 27 15.19 -1.34 -5.79
C THR A 27 14.89 -0.02 -6.46
N ASN A 28 15.94 0.70 -6.86
CA ASN A 28 15.85 1.85 -7.74
C ASN A 28 16.36 1.52 -9.15
N ASN A 29 16.90 0.31 -9.33
CA ASN A 29 17.46 -0.17 -10.58
C ASN A 29 16.49 -1.12 -11.28
N ILE A 30 15.86 -0.64 -12.35
CA ILE A 30 14.89 -1.41 -13.13
C ILE A 30 15.53 -2.54 -13.94
N ASP A 31 16.81 -2.44 -14.26
CA ASP A 31 17.52 -3.46 -15.03
C ASP A 31 17.70 -4.75 -14.20
N GLU A 32 17.60 -4.65 -12.87
CA GLU A 32 17.73 -5.78 -11.95
C GLU A 32 16.43 -6.58 -11.77
N ILE A 33 15.27 -6.12 -12.25
CA ILE A 33 13.96 -6.74 -11.99
C ILE A 33 13.95 -8.24 -12.31
N GLN A 34 14.50 -8.63 -13.47
CA GLN A 34 14.63 -10.04 -13.88
C GLN A 34 15.54 -10.82 -12.94
N HIS A 35 16.69 -10.24 -12.61
CA HIS A 35 17.68 -10.87 -11.76
C HIS A 35 17.16 -11.08 -10.34
N ILE A 36 16.49 -10.07 -9.76
CA ILE A 36 15.82 -10.14 -8.46
C ILE A 36 14.80 -11.26 -8.46
N ASN A 37 13.92 -11.31 -9.46
CA ASN A 37 12.90 -12.35 -9.57
C ASN A 37 13.50 -13.76 -9.63
N HIS A 38 14.60 -13.93 -10.38
CA HIS A 38 15.30 -15.19 -10.46
C HIS A 38 15.95 -15.59 -9.12
N VAL A 39 16.68 -14.67 -8.47
CA VAL A 39 17.40 -14.94 -7.22
C VAL A 39 16.43 -15.26 -6.09
N VAL A 40 15.39 -14.43 -5.90
CA VAL A 40 14.42 -14.60 -4.80
C VAL A 40 13.68 -15.94 -4.92
N ASN A 41 13.20 -16.29 -6.11
CA ASN A 41 12.38 -17.48 -6.29
C ASN A 41 13.15 -18.81 -6.28
N LYS A 42 14.49 -18.81 -6.08
CA LYS A 42 15.25 -20.06 -5.89
C LYS A 42 14.89 -20.76 -4.58
N GLU A 43 14.80 -20.00 -3.50
CA GLU A 43 14.63 -20.52 -2.14
C GLU A 43 13.52 -19.81 -1.36
N ASN A 44 12.98 -18.72 -1.89
CA ASN A 44 11.97 -17.90 -1.25
C ASN A 44 10.78 -17.67 -2.20
N LYS A 45 9.77 -16.96 -1.71
CA LYS A 45 8.62 -16.55 -2.52
C LYS A 45 8.67 -15.05 -2.77
N LEU A 46 8.80 -14.63 -4.02
CA LEU A 46 8.67 -13.22 -4.35
C LEU A 46 7.21 -12.77 -4.11
N HIS A 47 7.03 -11.82 -3.19
CA HIS A 47 5.73 -11.19 -2.98
C HIS A 47 5.52 -10.01 -3.93
N CYS A 48 6.51 -9.12 -4.03
CA CYS A 48 6.50 -7.94 -4.91
C CYS A 48 7.90 -7.36 -5.07
N ILE A 49 8.20 -6.74 -6.21
CA ILE A 49 9.34 -5.83 -6.39
C ILE A 49 8.82 -4.40 -6.35
N VAL A 50 9.36 -3.61 -5.43
CA VAL A 50 9.05 -2.18 -5.29
C VAL A 50 10.14 -1.38 -5.99
N VAL A 51 9.76 -0.67 -7.05
CA VAL A 51 10.64 0.21 -7.82
C VAL A 51 10.38 1.65 -7.40
N ASN A 52 11.35 2.30 -6.77
CA ASN A 52 11.25 3.75 -6.51
C ASN A 52 11.91 4.52 -7.66
N HIS A 53 11.09 5.24 -8.41
CA HIS A 53 11.50 6.04 -9.54
C HIS A 53 11.31 7.53 -9.23
N ASN A 54 12.43 8.26 -9.09
CA ASN A 54 12.42 9.71 -8.80
C ASN A 54 12.04 10.59 -10.00
N GLY A 55 11.35 10.01 -10.99
CA GLY A 55 11.02 10.65 -12.25
C GLY A 55 9.55 10.50 -12.63
N ALA A 56 9.28 10.71 -13.92
CA ALA A 56 7.95 10.49 -14.46
C ALA A 56 7.77 9.02 -14.87
N LEU A 57 6.57 8.48 -14.65
CA LEU A 57 6.20 7.13 -15.10
C LEU A 57 6.46 6.94 -16.59
N SER A 58 6.12 7.94 -17.42
CA SER A 58 6.26 7.86 -18.88
C SER A 58 7.69 7.64 -19.36
N THR A 59 8.71 7.95 -18.53
CA THR A 59 10.12 7.78 -18.91
C THR A 59 10.70 6.42 -18.51
N LEU A 60 9.93 5.56 -17.84
CA LEU A 60 10.41 4.23 -17.50
C LEU A 60 10.45 3.35 -18.75
N PRO A 61 11.58 2.69 -19.04
CA PRO A 61 11.67 1.73 -20.14
C PRO A 61 11.02 0.41 -19.70
N VAL A 62 9.69 0.37 -19.71
CA VAL A 62 8.94 -0.85 -19.38
C VAL A 62 9.08 -1.86 -20.50
N THR A 63 9.31 -3.13 -20.15
CA THR A 63 9.58 -4.20 -21.11
C THR A 63 8.67 -5.40 -20.87
N ASP A 64 8.33 -6.14 -21.93
CA ASP A 64 7.53 -7.37 -21.84
C ASP A 64 8.21 -8.46 -20.98
N ASN A 65 9.54 -8.40 -20.78
CA ASN A 65 10.26 -9.39 -19.98
C ASN A 65 9.74 -9.45 -18.54
N TRP A 66 9.14 -8.38 -18.03
CA TRP A 66 8.59 -8.33 -16.66
C TRP A 66 7.30 -9.12 -16.46
N GLU A 67 6.81 -9.83 -17.48
CA GLU A 67 5.58 -10.62 -17.42
C GLU A 67 5.60 -11.64 -16.26
N GLY A 68 4.49 -11.71 -15.54
CA GLY A 68 4.34 -12.59 -14.36
C GLY A 68 5.07 -12.12 -13.09
N ILE A 69 5.86 -11.04 -13.14
CA ILE A 69 6.54 -10.49 -11.97
C ILE A 69 5.62 -9.44 -11.32
N PRO A 70 5.25 -9.59 -10.03
CA PRO A 70 4.50 -8.57 -9.31
C PRO A 70 5.39 -7.35 -9.02
N ILE A 71 5.03 -6.19 -9.58
CA ILE A 71 5.84 -4.97 -9.48
C ILE A 71 4.97 -3.79 -9.01
N HIS A 72 5.42 -3.09 -7.98
CA HIS A 72 4.87 -1.80 -7.57
C HIS A 72 5.83 -0.68 -7.94
N ILE A 73 5.42 0.23 -8.81
CA ILE A 73 6.23 1.36 -9.27
C ILE A 73 5.79 2.61 -8.51
N PHE A 74 6.66 3.18 -7.70
CA PHE A 74 6.45 4.47 -7.06
C PHE A 74 7.14 5.54 -7.91
N ALA A 75 6.34 6.35 -8.62
CA ALA A 75 6.83 7.45 -9.45
C ALA A 75 6.39 8.80 -8.89
N THR A 76 7.22 9.82 -9.05
CA THR A 76 6.89 11.18 -8.57
C THR A 76 5.68 11.75 -9.30
N ARG A 77 5.58 11.53 -10.61
CA ARG A 77 4.51 12.06 -11.48
C ARG A 77 4.23 11.13 -12.66
N PHE A 78 3.11 11.37 -13.35
CA PHE A 78 2.75 10.61 -14.54
C PHE A 78 3.68 10.86 -15.73
N GLY A 79 3.86 12.12 -16.14
CA GLY A 79 4.74 12.49 -17.26
C GLY A 79 4.03 12.81 -18.56
N ASN A 80 4.70 12.57 -19.69
CA ASN A 80 4.17 12.84 -21.01
C ASN A 80 3.16 11.76 -21.41
N PHE A 81 1.92 12.19 -21.68
CA PHE A 81 0.83 11.29 -22.05
C PHE A 81 1.09 10.51 -23.35
N MET A 82 1.63 11.15 -24.39
CA MET A 82 1.86 10.49 -25.67
C MET A 82 2.91 9.38 -25.53
N GLN A 83 4.00 9.66 -24.81
CA GLN A 83 5.04 8.68 -24.50
C GLN A 83 4.49 7.48 -23.71
N PHE A 84 3.57 7.73 -22.77
CA PHE A 84 2.93 6.65 -22.03
C PHE A 84 2.00 5.79 -22.91
N ILE A 85 1.20 6.42 -23.77
CA ILE A 85 0.26 5.72 -24.65
C ILE A 85 0.98 4.75 -25.59
N GLU A 86 2.16 5.11 -26.08
CA GLU A 86 3.00 4.23 -26.90
C GLU A 86 3.33 2.90 -26.18
N GLN A 87 3.46 2.93 -24.85
CA GLN A 87 3.82 1.78 -24.03
C GLN A 87 2.63 1.13 -23.32
N LYS A 88 1.43 1.71 -23.41
CA LYS A 88 0.23 1.25 -22.67
C LYS A 88 -0.06 -0.24 -22.86
N HIS A 89 0.12 -0.75 -24.07
CA HIS A 89 -0.13 -2.15 -24.39
C HIS A 89 0.78 -3.12 -23.61
N ILE A 90 1.99 -2.69 -23.24
CA ILE A 90 2.91 -3.45 -22.40
C ILE A 90 2.37 -3.51 -20.98
N TYR A 91 1.99 -2.38 -20.39
CA TYR A 91 1.43 -2.32 -19.03
C TYR A 91 0.25 -3.26 -18.81
N HIS A 92 -0.61 -3.44 -19.81
CA HIS A 92 -1.77 -4.35 -19.72
C HIS A 92 -1.41 -5.83 -19.58
N LYS A 93 -0.23 -6.26 -20.04
CA LYS A 93 0.24 -7.64 -19.91
C LYS A 93 0.95 -7.90 -18.58
N LEU A 94 1.41 -6.83 -17.93
CA LEU A 94 2.26 -6.92 -16.75
C LEU A 94 1.45 -6.87 -15.46
N SER A 95 1.96 -7.52 -14.42
CA SER A 95 1.41 -7.43 -13.06
C SER A 95 1.95 -6.19 -12.34
N ILE A 96 1.71 -5.00 -12.92
CA ILE A 96 2.19 -3.72 -12.41
C ILE A 96 1.08 -2.98 -11.67
N ARG A 97 1.44 -2.40 -10.53
CA ARG A 97 0.68 -1.35 -9.86
C ARG A 97 1.48 -0.06 -9.80
N VAL A 98 0.88 1.06 -10.20
CA VAL A 98 1.56 2.37 -10.25
C VAL A 98 1.11 3.27 -9.10
N PHE A 99 2.04 3.72 -8.28
CA PHE A 99 1.80 4.70 -7.24
C PHE A 99 2.36 6.08 -7.64
N LEU A 100 1.50 7.10 -7.58
CA LEU A 100 1.87 8.49 -7.83
C LEU A 100 1.82 9.31 -6.53
N SER A 101 2.67 10.33 -6.44
CA SER A 101 2.76 11.17 -5.23
C SER A 101 1.52 12.06 -5.05
N ALA A 102 0.98 12.13 -3.83
CA ALA A 102 -0.05 13.09 -3.42
C ALA A 102 0.40 14.55 -3.47
N GLU A 103 1.71 14.81 -3.50
CA GLU A 103 2.25 16.18 -3.53
C GLU A 103 2.01 16.90 -4.86
N ILE A 104 1.83 16.15 -5.95
CA ILE A 104 1.67 16.71 -7.29
C ILE A 104 0.19 16.76 -7.61
N GLU A 105 -0.34 17.97 -7.71
CA GLU A 105 -1.77 18.22 -7.87
C GLU A 105 -2.37 17.60 -9.14
N THR A 106 -1.58 17.40 -10.20
CA THR A 106 -2.02 16.75 -11.44
C THR A 106 -2.18 15.24 -11.27
N ASN A 107 -1.47 14.61 -10.34
CA ASN A 107 -1.47 13.16 -10.17
C ASN A 107 -2.85 12.62 -9.80
N TYR A 108 -3.71 13.40 -9.13
CA TYR A 108 -5.09 13.00 -8.85
C TYR A 108 -5.85 12.70 -10.14
N ARG A 109 -5.74 13.56 -11.15
CA ARG A 109 -6.33 13.31 -12.48
C ARG A 109 -5.59 12.21 -13.22
N ASP A 110 -4.27 12.18 -13.13
CA ASP A 110 -3.46 11.17 -13.83
C ASP A 110 -3.77 9.74 -13.34
N LEU A 111 -4.10 9.58 -12.05
CA LEU A 111 -4.58 8.29 -11.51
C LEU A 111 -5.95 7.89 -12.07
N GLN A 112 -6.87 8.84 -12.27
CA GLN A 112 -8.13 8.55 -12.97
C GLN A 112 -7.87 8.07 -14.39
N ILE A 113 -6.89 8.68 -15.09
CA ILE A 113 -6.49 8.28 -16.43
C ILE A 113 -5.90 6.86 -16.43
N LEU A 114 -4.98 6.55 -15.51
CA LEU A 114 -4.40 5.21 -15.37
C LEU A 114 -5.46 4.15 -15.08
N SER A 115 -6.34 4.42 -14.11
CA SER A 115 -7.45 3.55 -13.73
C SER A 115 -8.45 3.36 -14.88
N SER A 116 -8.76 4.41 -15.64
CA SER A 116 -9.55 4.35 -16.88
C SER A 116 -8.89 3.52 -17.98
N PHE A 117 -7.56 3.50 -18.02
CA PHE A 117 -6.80 2.61 -18.88
C PHE A 117 -6.68 1.20 -18.34
N GLY A 118 -7.36 0.83 -17.26
CA GLY A 118 -7.33 -0.53 -16.74
C GLY A 118 -6.00 -0.90 -16.09
N ILE A 119 -5.23 0.08 -15.63
CA ILE A 119 -3.97 -0.13 -14.91
C ILE A 119 -4.22 0.12 -13.43
N ASP A 120 -3.91 -0.87 -12.60
CA ASP A 120 -4.01 -0.73 -11.15
C ASP A 120 -3.06 0.38 -10.69
N CYS A 121 -3.56 1.30 -9.89
CA CYS A 121 -2.78 2.43 -9.44
C CYS A 121 -3.09 2.82 -7.99
N GLY A 122 -2.39 3.82 -7.49
CA GLY A 122 -2.63 4.34 -6.15
C GLY A 122 -1.96 5.67 -5.91
N LEU A 123 -2.37 6.34 -4.85
CA LEU A 123 -1.77 7.58 -4.39
C LEU A 123 -0.94 7.28 -3.14
N TYR A 124 0.31 7.74 -3.06
CA TYR A 124 1.10 7.66 -1.82
C TYR A 124 1.36 9.05 -1.24
N PHE A 125 1.58 9.11 0.07
CA PHE A 125 1.66 10.36 0.84
C PHE A 125 3.09 10.59 1.37
N PRO A 126 4.00 11.22 0.60
CA PRO A 126 5.31 11.57 1.12
C PRO A 126 5.21 12.80 2.02
N ASN A 127 4.91 12.62 3.32
CA ASN A 127 5.09 13.58 4.42
C ASN A 127 4.78 15.09 4.18
N LYS A 128 3.82 15.44 3.32
CA LYS A 128 3.46 16.84 2.97
C LYS A 128 1.94 17.07 2.92
N SER A 129 1.57 18.33 2.68
CA SER A 129 0.20 18.82 2.57
C SER A 129 -0.62 18.03 1.55
N ILE A 130 -1.76 17.51 2.00
CA ILE A 130 -2.73 16.77 1.19
C ILE A 130 -3.79 17.74 0.69
N ASN A 131 -4.11 17.69 -0.60
CA ASN A 131 -5.32 18.32 -1.13
C ASN A 131 -6.52 17.38 -0.86
N TRP A 132 -7.25 17.65 0.22
CA TRP A 132 -8.36 16.81 0.69
C TRP A 132 -9.55 16.80 -0.26
N GLU A 133 -9.85 17.93 -0.91
CA GLU A 133 -10.92 18.03 -1.91
C GLU A 133 -10.64 17.08 -3.08
N LYS A 134 -9.44 17.17 -3.68
CA LYS A 134 -9.05 16.28 -4.78
C LYS A 134 -8.92 14.83 -4.37
N LEU A 135 -8.50 14.57 -3.13
CA LEU A 135 -8.45 13.22 -2.60
C LEU A 135 -9.87 12.63 -2.50
N ASN A 136 -10.84 13.43 -2.05
CA ASN A 136 -12.22 13.02 -1.97
C ASN A 136 -12.80 12.78 -3.37
N ASP A 137 -12.56 13.67 -4.33
CA ASP A 137 -12.97 13.49 -5.72
C ASP A 137 -12.42 12.19 -6.33
N LEU A 138 -11.15 11.88 -6.06
CA LEU A 138 -10.53 10.65 -6.54
C LEU A 138 -11.14 9.41 -5.88
N MET A 139 -11.45 9.48 -4.58
CA MET A 139 -12.16 8.41 -3.86
C MET A 139 -13.56 8.21 -4.44
N TYR A 140 -14.32 9.28 -4.66
CA TYR A 140 -15.65 9.20 -5.26
C TYR A 140 -15.63 8.56 -6.65
N TYR A 141 -14.67 8.97 -7.49
CA TYR A 141 -14.43 8.36 -8.78
C TYR A 141 -14.18 6.84 -8.66
N SER A 142 -13.33 6.44 -7.71
CA SER A 142 -12.97 5.03 -7.50
C SER A 142 -14.10 4.18 -6.92
N ALA A 143 -14.89 4.74 -5.99
CA ALA A 143 -15.85 3.98 -5.18
C ALA A 143 -17.26 3.96 -5.80
N TYR A 144 -17.66 5.05 -6.44
CA TYR A 144 -19.03 5.24 -6.95
C TYR A 144 -19.09 5.34 -8.48
N GLY A 145 -17.97 5.14 -9.17
CA GLY A 145 -17.91 5.08 -10.63
C GLY A 145 -18.89 4.06 -11.19
N LYS A 146 -19.72 4.47 -12.17
CA LYS A 146 -20.67 3.57 -12.85
C LYS A 146 -19.98 2.54 -13.73
N VAL A 147 -18.79 2.87 -14.20
CA VAL A 147 -17.96 2.01 -15.06
C VAL A 147 -16.92 1.33 -14.19
N GLN A 148 -16.71 0.04 -14.43
CA GLN A 148 -15.67 -0.70 -13.74
C GLN A 148 -14.30 -0.24 -14.26
N HIS A 149 -13.58 0.53 -13.45
CA HIS A 149 -12.21 0.92 -13.69
C HIS A 149 -11.23 0.00 -12.92
N ALA A 150 -9.94 0.07 -13.23
CA ALA A 150 -8.93 -0.60 -12.43
C ALA A 150 -8.82 0.01 -11.03
N SER A 151 -8.25 -0.74 -10.08
CA SER A 151 -8.23 -0.34 -8.67
C SER A 151 -7.43 0.95 -8.45
N ILE A 152 -7.89 1.78 -7.51
CA ILE A 152 -7.14 2.93 -7.00
C ILE A 152 -6.90 2.71 -5.50
N GLU A 153 -5.64 2.52 -5.13
CA GLU A 153 -5.20 2.37 -3.74
C GLU A 153 -4.98 3.74 -3.07
N PRO A 154 -5.25 3.88 -1.77
CA PRO A 154 -5.64 2.82 -0.83
C PRO A 154 -7.15 2.55 -0.78
N PHE A 155 -7.97 3.21 -1.61
CA PHE A 155 -9.44 3.16 -1.48
C PHE A 155 -9.97 1.76 -1.74
N ASP A 156 -9.51 1.11 -2.80
CA ASP A 156 -9.92 -0.25 -3.15
C ASP A 156 -9.60 -1.26 -2.03
N PHE A 157 -8.39 -1.19 -1.45
CA PHE A 157 -8.03 -2.00 -0.28
C PHE A 157 -8.98 -1.77 0.89
N VAL A 158 -9.23 -0.50 1.26
CA VAL A 158 -10.10 -0.17 2.39
C VAL A 158 -11.52 -0.69 2.14
N ILE A 159 -12.10 -0.37 0.99
CA ILE A 159 -13.48 -0.75 0.62
C ILE A 159 -13.66 -2.26 0.61
N LYS A 160 -12.69 -3.03 0.11
CA LYS A 160 -12.81 -4.51 0.00
C LYS A 160 -12.56 -5.24 1.31
N LYS A 161 -11.82 -4.64 2.24
CA LYS A 161 -11.37 -5.28 3.49
C LYS A 161 -12.02 -4.69 4.73
N PHE A 162 -12.92 -3.72 4.57
CA PHE A 162 -13.57 -3.06 5.69
C PHE A 162 -14.42 -4.03 6.50
N GLU A 163 -14.22 -4.00 7.81
CA GLU A 163 -15.04 -4.70 8.79
C GLU A 163 -15.38 -3.70 9.89
N TYR A 164 -16.67 -3.51 10.17
CA TYR A 164 -17.13 -2.42 11.02
C TYR A 164 -16.43 -2.39 12.40
N ASN A 165 -16.21 -3.55 13.03
CA ASN A 165 -15.64 -3.62 14.38
C ASN A 165 -14.12 -3.80 14.42
N THR A 166 -13.44 -3.76 13.26
CA THR A 166 -12.01 -4.06 13.18
C THR A 166 -11.25 -2.91 12.52
N PRO A 167 -10.19 -2.39 13.17
CA PRO A 167 -9.34 -1.38 12.56
C PRO A 167 -8.70 -1.92 11.27
N ILE A 168 -8.71 -1.10 10.22
CA ILE A 168 -8.08 -1.40 8.94
C ILE A 168 -6.87 -0.50 8.73
N ASP A 169 -5.70 -1.11 8.65
CA ASP A 169 -4.48 -0.38 8.36
C ASP A 169 -4.23 -0.31 6.85
N PHE A 170 -4.64 0.81 6.23
CA PHE A 170 -4.39 1.03 4.81
C PHE A 170 -2.90 1.08 4.45
N SER A 171 -1.97 1.25 5.41
CA SER A 171 -0.53 1.20 5.15
C SER A 171 -0.06 -0.16 4.63
N ASN A 172 -0.92 -1.17 4.71
CA ASN A 172 -0.69 -2.47 4.10
C ASN A 172 -0.40 -2.39 2.60
N VAL A 173 -1.01 -1.46 1.88
CA VAL A 173 -0.79 -1.30 0.42
C VAL A 173 0.61 -0.75 0.09
N TYR A 174 1.27 -0.13 1.08
CA TYR A 174 2.63 0.40 0.97
C TYR A 174 3.67 -0.50 1.64
N PHE A 175 3.27 -1.68 2.11
CA PHE A 175 4.14 -2.61 2.83
C PHE A 175 4.63 -2.10 4.19
N GLU A 176 3.87 -1.22 4.85
CA GLU A 176 4.26 -0.56 6.10
C GLU A 176 3.39 -1.01 7.31
N ASN A 177 2.55 -2.03 7.13
CA ASN A 177 1.74 -2.59 8.22
C ASN A 177 2.55 -3.65 9.01
N PRO A 178 2.89 -3.41 10.29
CA PRO A 178 3.73 -4.32 11.10
C PRO A 178 3.08 -5.67 11.39
N HIS A 179 1.76 -5.82 11.20
CA HIS A 179 1.09 -7.12 11.32
C HIS A 179 1.37 -8.06 10.14
N GLN A 180 1.80 -7.52 9.00
CA GLN A 180 2.04 -8.29 7.78
C GLN A 180 3.47 -8.16 7.24
N TYR A 181 4.15 -7.06 7.57
CA TYR A 181 5.44 -6.71 7.00
C TYR A 181 6.44 -6.36 8.10
N LEU A 182 7.66 -6.85 7.97
CA LEU A 182 8.81 -6.44 8.75
C LEU A 182 9.91 -5.96 7.82
N HIS A 183 10.61 -4.91 8.22
CA HIS A 183 11.66 -4.29 7.43
C HIS A 183 13.02 -4.76 7.90
N ILE A 184 13.87 -5.18 6.97
CA ILE A 184 15.19 -5.75 7.26
C ILE A 184 16.27 -4.83 6.70
N SER A 185 17.26 -4.49 7.53
CA SER A 185 18.45 -3.76 7.10
C SER A 185 19.41 -4.65 6.31
N ASP A 186 20.40 -4.05 5.64
CA ASP A 186 21.40 -4.81 4.88
C ASP A 186 22.27 -5.69 5.80
N GLU A 187 22.35 -5.37 7.10
CA GLU A 187 23.02 -6.17 8.13
C GLU A 187 22.11 -7.23 8.79
N GLY A 188 20.85 -7.36 8.35
CA GLY A 188 19.91 -8.34 8.89
C GLY A 188 19.17 -7.92 10.16
N LYS A 189 19.22 -6.63 10.54
CA LYS A 189 18.46 -6.09 11.67
C LYS A 189 17.01 -5.88 11.30
N VAL A 190 16.10 -6.05 12.26
CA VAL A 190 14.65 -6.03 12.00
C VAL A 190 14.01 -4.77 12.59
N ALA A 191 13.20 -4.11 11.79
CA ALA A 191 12.39 -2.93 12.13
C ALA A 191 10.91 -3.17 11.79
N LEU A 192 10.01 -2.44 12.45
CA LEU A 192 8.56 -2.57 12.29
C LEU A 192 8.00 -1.79 11.11
N SER A 193 8.73 -0.78 10.63
CA SER A 193 8.36 0.06 9.50
C SER A 193 9.62 0.50 8.74
N GLY A 194 9.45 0.98 7.51
CA GLY A 194 10.53 1.58 6.74
C GLY A 194 11.07 2.86 7.39
N LEU A 195 10.22 3.60 8.10
CA LEU A 195 10.64 4.78 8.86
C LEU A 195 11.49 4.39 10.08
N ASP A 196 11.13 3.32 10.79
CA ASP A 196 11.93 2.81 11.91
C ASP A 196 13.29 2.29 11.43
N LEU A 197 13.31 1.60 10.29
CA LEU A 197 14.54 1.17 9.63
C LEU A 197 15.46 2.37 9.31
N HIS A 198 14.91 3.42 8.68
CA HIS A 198 15.65 4.64 8.37
C HIS A 198 16.20 5.34 9.62
N ASN A 199 15.45 5.31 10.72
CA ASN A 199 15.82 5.94 11.99
C ASN A 199 16.64 5.03 12.90
N CYS A 200 17.11 3.87 12.40
CA CYS A 200 17.87 2.87 13.16
C CYS A 200 17.15 2.38 14.43
N LYS A 201 15.82 2.27 14.39
CA LYS A 201 14.98 1.73 15.47
C LYS A 201 14.68 0.26 15.19
N PHE A 202 15.45 -0.61 15.84
CA PHE A 202 15.34 -2.06 15.64
C PHE A 202 14.64 -2.74 16.81
N ILE A 203 13.92 -3.81 16.52
CA ILE A 203 13.30 -4.70 17.52
C ILE A 203 14.12 -5.96 17.77
N THR A 204 14.95 -6.35 16.81
CA THR A 204 16.01 -7.35 16.98
C THR A 204 17.20 -7.03 16.07
N GLU A 205 18.38 -7.44 16.51
CA GLU A 205 19.65 -7.31 15.79
C GLU A 205 19.87 -8.48 14.81
N ASN A 206 19.09 -9.55 14.90
CA ASN A 206 19.27 -10.74 14.07
C ASN A 206 17.94 -11.29 13.55
N ILE A 207 17.90 -11.57 12.25
CA ILE A 207 16.74 -12.17 11.58
C ILE A 207 16.39 -13.57 12.09
N ASN A 208 17.35 -14.32 12.65
CA ASN A 208 17.08 -15.63 13.23
C ASN A 208 16.11 -15.57 14.41
N ASP A 209 15.93 -14.39 15.02
CA ASP A 209 15.00 -14.20 16.13
C ASP A 209 13.54 -13.93 15.68
N LEU A 210 13.27 -13.92 14.36
CA LEU A 210 11.94 -13.67 13.80
C LEU A 210 10.87 -14.63 14.34
N GLU A 211 11.22 -15.88 14.65
CA GLU A 211 10.26 -16.85 15.19
C GLU A 211 9.69 -16.43 16.55
N ASN A 212 10.49 -15.70 17.34
CA ASN A 212 10.13 -15.25 18.68
C ASN A 212 9.64 -13.79 18.71
N ILE A 213 9.52 -13.13 17.55
CA ILE A 213 9.19 -11.70 17.47
C ILE A 213 7.86 -11.35 18.13
N HIS A 214 6.88 -12.26 18.04
CA HIS A 214 5.57 -12.09 18.68
C HIS A 214 5.64 -12.07 20.22
N GLN A 215 6.74 -12.52 20.80
CA GLN A 215 6.96 -12.51 22.25
C GLN A 215 7.54 -11.19 22.74
N SER A 216 8.23 -10.42 21.88
CA SER A 216 8.82 -9.12 22.21
C SER A 216 7.76 -8.13 22.71
N SER A 217 8.11 -7.42 23.80
CA SER A 217 7.27 -6.35 24.34
C SER A 217 7.16 -5.17 23.38
N GLU A 218 8.24 -4.85 22.66
CA GLU A 218 8.29 -3.79 21.66
C GLU A 218 7.31 -4.07 20.52
N TYR A 219 7.32 -5.30 19.99
CA TYR A 219 6.39 -5.73 18.94
C TYR A 219 4.93 -5.63 19.43
N LYS A 220 4.63 -6.19 20.60
CA LYS A 220 3.28 -6.12 21.20
C LYS A 220 2.84 -4.68 21.47
N ASN A 221 3.74 -3.82 21.92
CA ASN A 221 3.43 -2.42 22.21
C ASN A 221 3.05 -1.67 20.94
N VAL A 222 3.73 -1.90 19.82
CA VAL A 222 3.36 -1.25 18.55
C VAL A 222 2.03 -1.78 18.03
N LEU A 223 1.79 -3.10 18.08
CA LEU A 223 0.52 -3.68 17.64
C LEU A 223 -0.67 -3.20 18.48
N ASN A 224 -0.45 -2.86 19.75
CA ASN A 224 -1.49 -2.36 20.65
C ASN A 224 -1.46 -0.84 20.85
N ASN A 225 -0.55 -0.12 20.19
CA ASN A 225 -0.37 1.31 20.43
C ASN A 225 -1.63 2.11 20.09
N TRP A 226 -2.44 1.60 19.17
CA TRP A 226 -3.72 2.18 18.82
C TRP A 226 -4.67 2.29 20.03
N GLN A 227 -4.58 1.39 21.02
CA GLN A 227 -5.40 1.41 22.23
C GLN A 227 -5.12 2.66 23.09
N ASN A 228 -3.87 3.16 23.03
CA ASN A 228 -3.46 4.36 23.76
C ASN A 228 -4.13 5.64 23.22
N PHE A 229 -4.72 5.62 22.03
CA PHE A 229 -5.48 6.77 21.52
C PHE A 229 -6.82 6.94 22.23
N PHE A 230 -7.39 5.87 22.79
CA PHE A 230 -8.66 5.94 23.52
C PHE A 230 -8.48 6.30 25.00
N THR A 231 -7.24 6.29 25.50
CA THR A 231 -6.93 6.76 26.86
C THR A 231 -6.63 8.25 26.91
N LYS A 232 -6.48 8.90 25.74
CA LYS A 232 -6.23 10.34 25.60
C LYS A 232 -7.48 11.02 25.04
N LEU A 233 -7.88 12.14 25.63
CA LEU A 233 -8.96 13.00 25.13
C LEU A 233 -8.44 13.83 23.94
N GLU A 234 -8.24 13.19 22.79
CA GLU A 234 -7.79 13.84 21.55
C GLU A 234 -8.93 13.83 20.52
N ASP A 235 -8.98 14.80 19.59
CA ASP A 235 -10.04 14.88 18.57
C ASP A 235 -10.24 13.57 17.78
N CYS A 236 -9.15 12.83 17.55
CA CYS A 236 -9.18 11.56 16.84
C CYS A 236 -9.92 10.45 17.62
N SER A 237 -9.94 10.47 18.96
CA SER A 237 -10.55 9.42 19.77
C SER A 237 -12.07 9.37 19.65
N CYS A 238 -12.69 10.50 19.26
CA CYS A 238 -14.13 10.63 19.06
C CYS A 238 -14.54 10.48 17.59
N CYS A 239 -13.59 10.34 16.66
CA CYS A 239 -13.87 10.20 15.23
C CYS A 239 -14.22 8.73 14.92
N PRO A 240 -15.43 8.41 14.42
CA PRO A 240 -15.80 7.02 14.12
C PRO A 240 -14.90 6.41 13.04
N SER A 241 -14.44 7.22 12.09
CA SER A 241 -13.60 6.79 10.97
C SER A 241 -12.11 6.72 11.30
N TRP A 242 -11.74 6.96 12.56
CA TRP A 242 -10.39 6.69 13.07
C TRP A 242 -9.95 5.25 12.79
N ARG A 243 -10.88 4.29 12.75
CA ARG A 243 -10.58 2.87 12.48
C ARG A 243 -9.94 2.62 11.10
N ILE A 244 -10.03 3.57 10.17
CA ILE A 244 -9.37 3.52 8.86
C ILE A 244 -8.04 4.27 8.91
N CYS A 245 -8.01 5.48 9.48
CA CYS A 245 -6.81 6.32 9.44
C CYS A 245 -5.77 5.99 10.51
N LEU A 246 -6.19 5.32 11.59
CA LEU A 246 -5.42 4.92 12.76
C LEU A 246 -4.60 6.06 13.38
N GLY A 247 -5.14 7.28 13.33
CA GLY A 247 -4.48 8.48 13.88
C GLY A 247 -3.28 9.00 13.09
N LYS A 248 -3.00 8.49 11.87
CA LYS A 248 -1.88 8.97 11.03
C LYS A 248 -1.93 10.46 10.71
N PHE A 249 -3.14 11.03 10.72
CA PHE A 249 -3.40 12.45 10.45
C PHE A 249 -3.67 13.27 11.72
N ASN A 250 -3.31 12.75 12.91
CA ASN A 250 -3.54 13.46 14.18
C ASN A 250 -2.81 14.81 14.27
N HIS A 251 -1.71 14.96 13.53
CA HIS A 251 -0.93 16.20 13.44
C HIS A 251 -1.67 17.35 12.72
N ILE A 252 -2.78 17.07 12.02
CA ILE A 252 -3.58 18.09 11.35
C ILE A 252 -4.43 18.85 12.38
N SER A 253 -4.36 20.18 12.33
CA SER A 253 -5.08 21.06 13.25
C SER A 253 -6.58 21.14 12.93
N ASP A 254 -6.96 21.43 11.68
CA ASP A 254 -8.37 21.51 11.26
C ASP A 254 -8.89 20.17 10.73
N LYS A 255 -9.07 19.19 11.62
CA LYS A 255 -9.55 17.84 11.24
C LYS A 255 -10.96 17.85 10.66
N THR A 256 -11.81 18.78 11.13
CA THR A 256 -13.23 18.89 10.77
C THR A 256 -13.46 19.25 9.31
N ASN A 257 -12.55 20.01 8.69
CA ASN A 257 -12.65 20.37 7.28
C ASN A 257 -11.65 19.59 6.39
N THR A 258 -10.96 18.58 6.94
CA THR A 258 -9.90 17.86 6.23
C THR A 258 -10.08 16.34 6.27
N CYS A 259 -9.40 15.65 7.19
CA CYS A 259 -9.39 14.20 7.22
C CYS A 259 -10.72 13.59 7.66
N GLN A 260 -11.45 14.24 8.58
CA GLN A 260 -12.66 13.65 9.14
C GLN A 260 -13.77 13.46 8.08
N PRO A 261 -14.13 14.47 7.26
CA PRO A 261 -15.10 14.27 6.18
C PRO A 261 -14.67 13.17 5.21
N PHE A 262 -13.41 13.21 4.75
CA PHE A 262 -12.88 12.24 3.81
C PHE A 262 -12.98 10.78 4.33
N PHE A 263 -12.55 10.53 5.57
CA PHE A 263 -12.59 9.17 6.11
C PHE A 263 -14.01 8.70 6.44
N ASN A 264 -14.93 9.61 6.77
CA ASN A 264 -16.35 9.29 6.88
C ASN A 264 -16.91 8.86 5.52
N ASP A 265 -16.68 9.65 4.47
CA ASP A 265 -17.15 9.34 3.12
C ASP A 265 -16.60 7.99 2.60
N LEU A 266 -15.33 7.70 2.91
CA LEU A 266 -14.70 6.42 2.58
C LEU A 266 -15.27 5.24 3.38
N MET A 267 -15.62 5.45 4.65
CA MET A 267 -16.27 4.45 5.49
C MET A 267 -17.68 4.14 4.96
N ASP A 268 -18.47 5.16 4.65
CA ASP A 268 -19.80 5.04 4.07
C ASP A 268 -19.75 4.29 2.71
N ALA A 269 -18.75 4.60 1.88
CA ALA A 269 -18.51 3.90 0.62
C ALA A 269 -18.23 2.41 0.83
N ALA A 270 -17.43 2.06 1.85
CA ALA A 270 -17.13 0.69 2.19
C ALA A 270 -18.36 -0.05 2.71
N GLU A 271 -19.14 0.54 3.61
CA GLU A 271 -20.38 -0.03 4.13
C GLU A 271 -21.37 -0.32 3.01
N LEU A 272 -21.61 0.65 2.12
CA LEU A 272 -22.49 0.49 0.98
C LEU A 272 -22.04 -0.64 0.04
N PHE A 273 -20.74 -0.76 -0.21
CA PHE A 273 -20.16 -1.84 -1.03
C PHE A 273 -20.49 -3.22 -0.43
N HIS A 274 -20.30 -3.39 0.88
CA HIS A 274 -20.56 -4.64 1.58
C HIS A 274 -22.06 -4.96 1.69
N GLU A 275 -22.91 -3.97 1.93
CA GLU A 275 -24.37 -4.13 1.89
C GLU A 275 -24.85 -4.61 0.52
N ASN A 276 -24.38 -4.00 -0.56
CA ASN A 276 -24.78 -4.38 -1.90
C ASN A 276 -24.30 -5.80 -2.23
N LYS A 277 -23.06 -6.15 -1.89
CA LYS A 277 -22.50 -7.49 -2.10
C LYS A 277 -23.30 -8.58 -1.37
N SER A 278 -23.76 -8.31 -0.15
CA SER A 278 -24.62 -9.24 0.58
C SER A 278 -25.99 -9.41 -0.09
N LYS A 279 -26.63 -8.32 -0.54
CA LYS A 279 -27.92 -8.35 -1.26
C LYS A 279 -27.84 -9.14 -2.58
N PHE A 280 -26.72 -9.07 -3.31
CA PHE A 280 -26.53 -9.86 -4.54
C PHE A 280 -26.33 -11.35 -4.26
N LYS A 281 -25.58 -11.72 -3.21
CA LYS A 281 -25.45 -13.13 -2.79
C LYS A 281 -26.78 -13.77 -2.40
N THR A 282 -27.69 -13.01 -1.76
CA THR A 282 -29.01 -13.53 -1.37
C THR A 282 -29.94 -13.72 -2.58
N ARG A 283 -29.75 -12.96 -3.67
CA ARG A 283 -30.54 -13.09 -4.90
C ARG A 283 -30.17 -14.33 -5.73
N GLU A 284 -28.90 -14.75 -5.71
CA GLU A 284 -28.46 -15.99 -6.39
C GLU A 284 -29.00 -17.26 -5.72
N LEU A 285 -29.28 -17.22 -4.41
CA LEU A 285 -29.90 -18.33 -3.67
C LEU A 285 -31.43 -18.41 -3.84
N CYS A 286 -32.05 -17.39 -4.44
CA CYS A 286 -33.48 -17.29 -4.66
C CYS A 286 -33.85 -17.26 -6.16
N GLN A 287 -33.05 -17.92 -7.01
CA GLN A 287 -33.48 -18.28 -8.35
C GLN A 287 -33.79 -19.79 -8.37
N PRO A 288 -34.99 -20.21 -8.84
CA PRO A 288 -35.43 -21.60 -8.85
C PRO A 288 -34.62 -22.48 -9.82
#